data_AF-A0A392UZ12-F1
#
_entry.id   AF-A0A392UZ12-F1
#
_cell.length_a   1.000
_cell.length_b   1.000
_cell.length_c   1.000
_cell.angle_alpha   90.00
_cell.angle_beta   90.00
_cell.angle_gamma   90.00
#
_symmetry.space_group_name_H-M   'P 1'
#
loop_
_entity.id
_entity.type
_entity.pdbx_description
1 polymer ?
#
loop_
_entity_poly.entity_id
_entity_poly.type
_entity_poly.pdbx_seq_one_letter_code
_entity_poly.pdbx_strand_id
1 'polypeptide(L)' 'MEAEEDKCVKFENGLRPDIKQLIGFSEIGDFPTLVNKSRICDKDSRAKANYYKAANE' A
#
# COMPACT_ATOMS: atom_id res chain seq x y z
N MET A 1 -24.09 9.10 -0.81
CA MET A 1 -22.67 9.47 -1.04
C MET A 1 -21.86 8.65 -0.05
N GLU A 2 -20.95 7.82 -0.53
CA GLU A 2 -20.05 7.06 0.34
C GLU A 2 -19.04 8.02 0.98
N ALA A 3 -18.85 7.92 2.30
CA ALA A 3 -17.84 8.69 3.01
C ALA A 3 -16.45 8.35 2.48
N GLU A 4 -15.55 9.33 2.41
CA GLU A 4 -14.19 9.10 1.91
C GLU A 4 -13.45 8.04 2.74
N GLU A 5 -13.69 8.02 4.05
CA GLU A 5 -13.20 6.99 4.95
C GLU A 5 -13.69 5.58 4.58
N ASP A 6 -14.96 5.40 4.19
CA ASP A 6 -15.48 4.09 3.77
C ASP A 6 -14.78 3.61 2.49
N LYS A 7 -14.48 4.53 1.57
CA LYS A 7 -13.69 4.22 0.36
C LYS A 7 -12.26 3.80 0.72
N CYS A 8 -11.63 4.53 1.64
CA CYS A 8 -10.28 4.21 2.13
C CYS A 8 -10.25 2.82 2.77
N VAL A 9 -11.18 2.54 3.69
CA VAL A 9 -11.29 1.25 4.38
C VAL A 9 -11.51 0.10 3.38
N LYS A 10 -12.41 0.26 2.40
CA LYS A 10 -12.62 -0.78 1.37
C LYS A 10 -11.38 -1.04 0.54
N PHE A 11 -10.65 0.01 0.17
CA PHE A 11 -9.42 -0.12 -0.61
C PHE A 11 -8.31 -0.78 0.20
N GLU A 12 -8.09 -0.36 1.44
CA GLU A 12 -7.09 -0.96 2.34
C GLU A 12 -7.35 -2.45 2.60
N ASN A 13 -8.62 -2.86 2.66
CA ASN A 13 -8.98 -4.26 2.80
C ASN A 13 -8.64 -5.11 1.57
N GLY A 14 -8.49 -4.51 0.39
CA GLY A 14 -8.07 -5.20 -0.84
C GLY A 14 -6.54 -5.24 -1.06
N LEU A 15 -5.76 -4.56 -0.22
CA LEU A 15 -4.30 -4.53 -0.35
C LEU A 15 -3.66 -5.84 0.14
N ARG A 16 -2.49 -6.18 -0.42
CA ARG A 16 -1.67 -7.28 0.12
C ARG A 16 -1.25 -6.95 1.56
N PRO A 17 -1.13 -7.94 2.47
CA PRO A 17 -0.89 -7.68 3.89
C PRO A 17 0.36 -6.84 4.19
N ASP A 18 1.44 -7.04 3.43
CA ASP A 18 2.69 -6.28 3.54
C ASP A 18 2.50 -4.79 3.23
N ILE A 19 1.74 -4.49 2.18
CA ILE A 19 1.42 -3.11 1.79
C ILE A 19 0.41 -2.52 2.77
N LYS A 20 -0.64 -3.28 3.13
CA LYS A 20 -1.68 -2.86 4.07
C LYS A 20 -1.08 -2.46 5.41
N GLN A 21 -0.11 -3.22 5.91
CA GLN A 21 0.56 -2.89 7.16
C GLN A 21 1.30 -1.55 7.07
N LEU A 22 2.06 -1.32 6.00
CA LEU A 22 2.80 -0.06 5.81
C LEU A 22 1.87 1.15 5.66
N ILE A 23 0.76 0.96 4.95
CA ILE A 23 -0.21 2.00 4.66
C ILE A 23 -1.07 2.31 5.89
N GLY A 24 -1.51 1.30 6.65
CA GLY A 24 -2.31 1.46 7.86
C GLY A 24 -1.60 2.22 8.99
N PHE A 25 -0.26 2.20 9.03
CA PHE A 25 0.51 3.05 9.95
C PHE A 25 0.51 4.54 9.58
N SER A 26 0.17 4.88 8.33
CA SER A 26 0.23 6.26 7.84
C SER A 26 -1.08 7.04 8.04
N GLU A 27 -2.13 6.40 8.58
CA GLU A 27 -3.45 6.99 8.91
C GLU A 27 -3.98 7.95 7.82
N ILE A 28 -4.04 7.48 6.57
CA ILE A 28 -4.38 8.33 5.42
C ILE A 28 -5.89 8.45 5.26
N GLY A 29 -6.43 9.66 5.47
CA GLY A 29 -7.86 9.96 5.29
C GLY A 29 -8.27 10.27 3.85
N ASP A 30 -7.34 10.70 2.99
CA ASP A 30 -7.61 11.09 1.60
C ASP A 30 -7.42 9.94 0.62
N PHE A 31 -8.49 9.57 -0.10
CA PHE A 31 -8.50 8.41 -0.99
C PHE A 31 -7.48 8.51 -2.15
N PRO A 32 -7.36 9.63 -2.89
CA PRO A 32 -6.31 9.82 -3.89
C PRO A 32 -4.89 9.59 -3.34
N THR A 33 -4.61 10.11 -2.14
CA THR A 33 -3.33 9.98 -1.45
C THR A 33 -3.06 8.53 -1.06
N LEU A 34 -4.07 7.83 -0.52
CA LEU A 34 -4.02 6.42 -0.17
C LEU A 34 -3.63 5.55 -1.36
N VAL A 35 -4.31 5.75 -2.49
CA VAL A 35 -4.04 5.01 -3.74
C VAL A 35 -2.62 5.28 -4.23
N ASN A 36 -2.18 6.54 -4.24
CA ASN A 36 -0.84 6.88 -4.71
C ASN A 36 0.27 6.27 -3.82
N LYS A 37 0.14 6.39 -2.50
CA LYS A 37 1.10 5.81 -1.55
C LYS A 37 1.15 4.30 -1.62
N SER A 38 -0.02 3.64 -1.73
CA SER A 38 -0.11 2.19 -1.89
C SER A 38 0.61 1.71 -3.14
N ARG A 39 0.45 2.43 -4.27
CA ARG A 39 1.14 2.14 -5.53
C ARG A 39 2.66 2.27 -5.43
N ILE A 40 3.16 3.25 -4.68
CA ILE A 40 4.59 3.45 -4.46
C ILE A 40 5.15 2.32 -3.59
N CYS A 41 4.49 2.02 -2.46
CA CYS A 41 4.89 0.91 -1.58
C CYS A 41 4.91 -0.44 -2.31
N ASP A 42 3.93 -0.73 -3.16
CA ASP A 42 3.92 -1.96 -3.95
C ASP A 42 5.13 -2.08 -4.90
N LYS A 43 5.52 -0.98 -5.54
CA LYS A 43 6.72 -0.95 -6.40
C LYS A 43 7.99 -1.13 -5.59
N ASP A 44 8.10 -0.45 -4.45
CA ASP A 44 9.28 -0.51 -3.59
C ASP A 44 9.44 -1.91 -2.97
N SER A 45 8.34 -2.54 -2.52
CA SER A 45 8.35 -3.91 -2.01
C SER A 45 8.81 -4.91 -3.07
N ARG A 46 8.38 -4.75 -4.33
CA ARG A 46 8.84 -5.59 -5.44
C ARG A 46 10.32 -5.36 -5.77
N ALA A 47 10.76 -4.10 -5.82
CA ALA A 47 12.15 -3.76 -6.05
C ALA A 47 13.06 -4.35 -4.97
N LYS A 48 12.65 -4.24 -3.71
CA LYS A 48 13.34 -4.83 -2.55
C LYS A 48 13.44 -6.35 -2.66
N ALA A 49 12.34 -7.03 -3.00
CA ALA A 49 12.34 -8.47 -3.20
C ALA A 49 13.29 -8.91 -4.33
N ASN A 50 13.30 -8.18 -5.44
CA ASN A 50 14.20 -8.45 -6.57
C ASN A 50 15.67 -8.24 -6.18
N TYR A 51 15.99 -7.17 -5.43
CA TYR A 51 17.34 -6.91 -4.97
C TYR A 51 17.89 -8.05 -4.11
N TYR A 52 17.12 -8.51 -3.11
CA TYR A 52 17.55 -9.62 -2.26
C TYR A 52 17.62 -10.95 -3.01
N LYS A 53 16.76 -11.16 -4.01
CA LYS A 53 16.86 -12.34 -4.87
C LYS A 53 18.19 -12.35 -5.63
N ALA A 54 18.53 -11.24 -6.30
CA ALA A 54 19.76 -11.11 -7.06
C ALA A 54 21.03 -11.13 -6.19
N ALA A 55 20.95 -10.64 -4.95
CA ALA A 55 22.07 -10.67 -4.01
C ALA A 55 22.33 -12.06 -3.40
N ASN A 56 21.38 -12.99 -3.56
CA ASN A 56 21.45 -14.35 -3.02
C ASN A 56 21.56 -15.42 -4.12
N GLU A 57 21.79 -14.99 -5.37
CA GLU A 57 22.25 -15.78 -6.52
C GLU A 57 23.77 -15.66 -6.66
#